data_AF-X6BDG5-F1
#
_entry.id   AF-X6BDG5-F1
#
_cell.length_a   1.000
_cell.length_b   1.000
_cell.length_c   1.000
_cell.angle_alpha   90.00
_cell.angle_beta   90.00
_cell.angle_gamma   90.00
#
_symmetry.space_group_name_H-M   'P 1'
#
loop_
_entity.id
_entity.type
_entity.pdbx_description
1 polymer ?
#
loop_
_entity_poly.entity_id
_entity_poly.type
_entity_poly.pdbx_seq_one_letter_code
_entity_poly.pdbx_strand_id
1 'polypeptide(L)'
;MAASYVTPYVKRQKNDAMDAEAICEAVTRPSMRFVPVKSEEQQSVLMLHRARELMVRQRTMLVNALRGHLAEFGMTRQGIAGVGMLIGLADDGHNELSCET
;
A
#
# COMPACT_ATOMS: atom_id res chain seq x y z
N MET A 1 0.98 19.03 13.38
CA MET A 1 2.25 19.78 13.37
C MET A 1 3.19 19.02 12.43
N ALA A 2 3.86 19.70 11.49
CA ALA A 2 4.79 19.02 10.59
C ALA A 2 6.16 18.80 11.28
N ALA A 3 6.86 17.73 10.91
CA ALA A 3 8.12 17.34 11.54
C ALA A 3 9.20 18.44 11.50
N SER A 4 9.23 19.24 10.43
CA SER A 4 10.16 20.37 10.25
C SER A 4 10.07 21.44 11.34
N TYR A 5 8.92 21.58 12.00
CA TYR A 5 8.72 22.54 13.09
C TYR A 5 9.23 22.01 14.44
N VAL A 6 9.42 20.71 14.58
CA VAL A 6 9.90 20.05 15.80
C VAL A 6 11.41 19.87 15.77
N THR A 7 11.99 19.63 14.58
CA THR A 7 13.42 19.37 14.39
C THR A 7 14.36 20.35 15.11
N PRO A 8 14.11 21.68 15.13
CA PRO A 8 14.98 22.63 15.84
C PRO A 8 15.05 22.45 17.36
N TYR A 9 14.08 21.74 17.95
CA TYR A 9 13.96 21.52 19.40
C TYR A 9 14.49 20.15 19.85
N VAL A 10 14.90 19.29 18.91
CA VAL A 10 15.45 17.96 19.21
C VAL A 10 16.92 18.10 19.67
N LYS A 11 17.24 17.63 20.88
CA LYS A 11 18.62 17.66 21.39
C LYS A 11 19.49 16.61 20.67
N ARG A 12 20.81 16.74 20.80
CA ARG A 12 21.85 16.04 20.00
C ARG A 12 21.79 14.50 19.95
N GLN A 13 21.00 13.85 20.81
CA GLN A 13 20.77 12.40 20.78
C GLN A 13 19.29 12.12 20.52
N LYS A 14 19.01 11.32 19.48
CA LYS A 14 17.65 10.90 19.15
C LYS A 14 17.23 9.74 20.03
N ASN A 15 16.24 9.95 20.87
CA ASN A 15 15.50 8.92 21.58
C ASN A 15 14.05 9.40 21.76
N ASP A 16 13.12 8.48 22.02
CA ASP A 16 11.69 8.81 22.06
C ASP A 16 11.34 9.83 23.17
N ALA A 17 12.08 9.81 24.29
CA ALA A 17 11.90 10.77 25.38
C ALA A 17 12.28 12.20 24.94
N MET A 18 13.37 12.34 24.19
CA MET A 18 13.81 13.61 23.65
C MET A 18 12.88 14.13 22.56
N ASP A 19 12.37 13.24 21.71
CA ASP A 19 11.42 13.61 20.66
C ASP A 19 10.10 14.09 21.30
N ALA A 20 9.63 13.45 22.37
CA ALA A 20 8.46 13.91 23.13
C ALA A 20 8.69 15.28 23.79
N GLU A 21 9.87 15.51 24.40
CA GLU A 21 10.24 16.81 24.98
C GLU A 21 10.26 17.90 23.91
N ALA A 22 10.87 17.63 22.76
CA ALA A 22 10.95 18.55 21.62
C ALA A 22 9.56 18.90 21.08
N ILE A 23 8.63 17.94 20.99
CA ILE A 23 7.24 18.19 20.60
C ILE A 23 6.57 19.11 21.62
N CYS A 24 6.67 18.80 22.92
CA CYS A 24 6.07 19.61 23.99
C CYS A 24 6.61 21.04 23.95
N GLU A 25 7.92 21.23 23.76
CA GLU A 25 8.52 22.55 23.63
C GLU A 25 8.02 23.29 22.38
N ALA A 26 8.01 22.62 21.23
CA ALA A 26 7.54 23.18 19.96
C ALA A 26 6.08 23.65 20.06
N VAL A 27 5.20 22.87 20.70
CA VAL A 27 3.76 23.18 20.86
C VAL A 27 3.52 24.51 21.56
N THR A 28 4.43 24.94 22.45
CA THR A 28 4.29 26.21 23.18
C THR A 28 4.61 27.45 22.35
N ARG A 29 5.20 27.30 21.16
CA ARG A 29 5.68 28.44 20.37
C ARG A 29 4.50 29.20 19.73
N PRO A 30 4.40 30.54 19.85
CA PRO A 30 3.28 31.30 19.29
C PRO A 30 3.13 31.21 17.77
N SER A 31 4.24 30.99 17.06
CA SER A 31 4.27 30.78 15.61
C SER A 31 3.89 29.36 15.19
N MET A 32 3.56 28.47 16.13
CA MET A 32 3.30 27.08 15.85
C MET A 32 1.97 26.88 15.13
N ARG A 33 2.02 26.19 13.98
CA ARG A 33 0.85 25.91 13.17
C ARG A 33 0.35 24.48 13.39
N PHE A 34 -0.86 24.37 13.93
CA PHE A 34 -1.55 23.10 14.06
C PHE A 34 -2.22 22.71 12.74
N VAL A 35 -2.24 21.41 12.48
CA VAL A 35 -3.03 20.85 11.38
C VAL A 35 -4.42 20.62 11.97
N PRO A 36 -5.50 21.11 11.33
CA PRO A 36 -6.84 20.89 11.84
C PRO A 36 -7.14 19.38 11.90
N VAL A 37 -7.96 19.00 12.88
CA VAL A 37 -8.55 17.66 12.90
C VAL A 37 -9.43 17.53 11.65
N LYS A 38 -9.30 16.41 10.94
CA LYS A 38 -10.10 16.16 9.74
C LYS A 38 -11.58 16.09 10.13
N SER A 39 -12.45 16.62 9.29
CA SER A 39 -13.89 16.34 9.44
C SER A 39 -14.16 14.86 9.17
N GLU A 40 -15.29 14.36 9.67
CA GLU A 40 -15.73 12.98 9.40
C GLU A 40 -15.81 12.70 7.90
N GLU A 41 -16.32 13.65 7.13
CA GLU A 41 -16.37 13.57 5.67
C GLU A 41 -14.98 13.45 5.04
N GLN A 42 -14.04 14.32 5.42
CA GLN A 42 -12.64 14.26 4.93
C GLN A 42 -11.96 12.95 5.31
N GLN A 43 -12.20 12.45 6.51
CA GLN A 43 -11.67 11.16 6.96
C GLN A 43 -12.29 9.99 6.19
N SER A 44 -13.59 10.04 5.90
CA SER A 44 -14.29 9.01 5.11
C SER A 44 -13.72 8.91 3.69
N VAL A 45 -13.48 10.04 3.03
CA VAL A 45 -12.85 10.08 1.70
C VAL A 45 -11.44 9.49 1.75
N LEU A 46 -10.65 9.82 2.77
CA LEU A 46 -9.32 9.22 2.96
C LEU A 46 -9.40 7.69 3.16
N MET A 47 -10.39 7.21 3.90
CA MET A 47 -10.60 5.77 4.10
C MET A 47 -10.94 5.05 2.78
N LEU A 48 -11.79 5.65 1.94
CA LEU A 48 -12.09 5.12 0.61
C LEU A 48 -10.84 5.04 -0.28
N HIS A 49 -10.01 6.08 -0.28
CA HIS A 49 -8.74 6.07 -1.03
C HIS A 49 -7.81 4.94 -0.55
N ARG A 50 -7.67 4.75 0.76
CA ARG A 50 -6.85 3.68 1.33
C ARG A 50 -7.38 2.28 1.00
N ALA A 51 -8.70 2.10 1.08
CA ALA A 51 -9.33 0.83 0.70
C ALA A 51 -9.07 0.51 -0.78
N ARG A 52 -9.23 1.50 -1.67
CA ARG A 52 -8.91 1.35 -3.09
C ARG A 52 -7.45 1.00 -3.32
N GLU A 53 -6.53 1.70 -2.65
CA GLU A 53 -5.09 1.47 -2.77
C GLU A 53 -4.71 0.04 -2.36
N LEU A 54 -5.26 -0.45 -1.24
CA LEU A 54 -5.07 -1.82 -0.77
C LEU A 54 -5.54 -2.83 -1.82
N MET A 55 -6.76 -2.67 -2.35
CA MET A 55 -7.31 -3.58 -3.35
C MET A 55 -6.50 -3.58 -4.66
N VAL A 56 -6.03 -2.42 -5.11
CA VAL A 56 -5.17 -2.32 -6.31
C VAL A 56 -3.85 -3.03 -6.09
N ARG A 57 -3.22 -2.87 -4.92
CA ARG A 57 -1.98 -3.57 -4.56
C ARG A 57 -2.20 -5.08 -4.52
N GLN A 58 -3.24 -5.55 -3.82
CA GLN A 58 -3.58 -6.97 -3.75
C GLN A 58 -3.82 -7.58 -5.12
N ARG A 59 -4.63 -6.92 -5.96
CA ARG A 59 -4.88 -7.37 -7.33
C ARG A 59 -3.58 -7.50 -8.12
N THR A 60 -2.70 -6.50 -8.03
CA THR A 60 -1.41 -6.50 -8.75
C THR A 60 -0.51 -7.63 -8.27
N MET A 61 -0.44 -7.86 -6.95
CA MET A 61 0.33 -8.97 -6.37
C MET A 61 -0.18 -10.32 -6.86
N LEU A 62 -1.49 -10.54 -6.84
CA LEU A 62 -2.11 -11.80 -7.32
C LEU A 62 -1.87 -12.02 -8.81
N VAL A 63 -2.02 -10.98 -9.63
CA VAL A 63 -1.74 -11.03 -11.07
C VAL A 63 -0.28 -11.42 -11.32
N ASN A 64 0.67 -10.80 -10.61
CA ASN A 64 2.08 -11.10 -10.78
C ASN A 64 2.43 -12.52 -10.31
N ALA A 65 1.84 -12.99 -9.20
CA ALA A 65 2.05 -14.35 -8.71
C ALA A 65 1.53 -15.39 -9.71
N LEU A 66 0.29 -15.26 -10.17
CA LEU A 66 -0.30 -16.14 -11.18
C LEU A 66 0.56 -16.20 -12.45
N ARG A 67 1.00 -15.02 -12.93
CA ARG A 67 1.87 -14.94 -14.10
C ARG A 67 3.22 -15.59 -13.88
N GLY A 68 3.80 -15.47 -12.69
CA GLY A 68 5.05 -16.14 -12.33
C GLY A 68 4.89 -17.65 -12.38
N HIS A 69 3.86 -18.19 -11.74
CA HIS A 69 3.58 -19.63 -11.75
C HIS A 69 3.32 -20.17 -13.15
N LEU A 70 2.49 -19.51 -13.96
CA LEU A 70 2.19 -19.96 -15.32
C LEU A 70 3.38 -19.84 -16.28
N ALA A 71 4.29 -18.90 -16.03
CA ALA A 71 5.52 -18.78 -16.80
C ALA A 71 6.45 -19.99 -16.62
N GLU A 72 6.42 -20.68 -15.47
CA GLU A 72 7.15 -21.94 -15.27
C GLU A 72 6.70 -23.04 -16.24
N PHE A 73 5.45 -22.97 -16.69
CA PHE A 73 4.86 -23.87 -17.69
C PHE A 73 4.93 -23.30 -19.11
N GLY A 74 5.70 -22.24 -19.35
CA GLY A 74 5.86 -21.60 -20.66
C GLY A 74 4.70 -20.69 -21.08
N MET A 75 3.65 -20.56 -20.26
CA MET A 75 2.50 -19.71 -20.54
C MET A 75 2.78 -18.28 -20.11
N THR A 76 3.12 -17.41 -21.06
CA THR A 76 3.50 -16.01 -20.75
C THR A 76 2.53 -15.01 -21.37
N ARG A 77 2.07 -14.06 -20.55
CA ARG A 77 1.27 -12.92 -21.03
C ARG A 77 1.58 -11.68 -20.20
N GLN A 78 1.33 -10.51 -20.78
CA GLN A 78 1.62 -9.20 -20.18
C GLN A 78 0.35 -8.50 -19.68
N GLY A 79 0.50 -7.79 -18.55
CA GLY A 79 -0.50 -6.91 -17.97
C GLY A 79 -1.72 -7.63 -17.38
N ILE A 80 -2.61 -6.85 -16.76
CA ILE A 80 -3.90 -7.32 -16.24
C ILE A 80 -4.80 -7.82 -17.37
N ALA A 81 -4.78 -7.16 -18.54
CA ALA A 81 -5.56 -7.57 -19.71
C ALA A 81 -5.19 -8.99 -20.20
N GLY A 82 -3.97 -9.42 -19.92
CA GLY A 82 -3.48 -10.75 -20.26
C GLY A 82 -3.95 -11.88 -19.34
N VAL A 83 -4.44 -11.55 -18.15
CA VAL A 83 -4.74 -12.54 -17.10
C VAL A 83 -5.95 -13.39 -17.45
N GLY A 84 -6.99 -12.81 -18.06
CA GLY A 84 -8.18 -13.59 -18.46
C GLY A 84 -7.85 -14.73 -19.42
N MET A 85 -6.92 -14.49 -20.36
CA MET A 85 -6.45 -15.54 -21.27
C MET A 85 -5.58 -16.57 -20.58
N LEU A 86 -4.77 -16.16 -19.60
CA LEU A 86 -3.96 -17.10 -18.81
C LEU A 86 -4.84 -18.02 -17.95
N ILE A 87 -5.93 -17.49 -17.39
CA ILE A 87 -6.91 -18.30 -16.66
C ILE A 87 -7.58 -19.30 -17.61
N GLY A 88 -8.04 -18.86 -18.79
CA GLY A 88 -8.62 -19.76 -19.79
C GLY A 88 -7.67 -20.88 -20.23
N LEU A 89 -6.41 -20.55 -20.51
CA LEU A 89 -5.38 -21.55 -20.87
C LEU A 89 -5.13 -22.57 -19.74
N ALA A 90 -5.16 -22.13 -18.47
CA ALA A 90 -4.99 -23.02 -17.32
C ALA A 90 -6.20 -23.94 -17.13
N ASP A 91 -7.42 -23.42 -17.35
CA ASP A 91 -8.66 -24.21 -17.29
C ASP A 91 -8.73 -25.24 -18.43
N ASP A 92 -8.28 -24.88 -19.64
CA ASP A 92 -8.23 -25.77 -20.80
C ASP A 92 -7.20 -26.90 -20.62
N GLY A 93 -6.05 -26.62 -20.00
CA GLY A 93 -5.02 -27.62 -19.68
C GLY A 93 -5.48 -28.71 -18.69
N HIS A 94 -6.51 -28.44 -17.89
CA HIS A 94 -7.16 -29.44 -17.03
C HIS A 94 -8.03 -30.46 -17.81
N ASN A 95 -8.44 -30.11 -19.03
CA ASN A 95 -9.33 -30.95 -19.84
C ASN A 95 -8.60 -32.03 -20.65
N GLU A 96 -7.27 -31.91 -20.84
CA GLU A 96 -6.46 -32.96 -21.47
C GLU A 96 -6.01 -34.05 -20.49
N LEU A 97 -5.94 -33.74 -19.18
CA LEU A 97 -5.54 -34.68 -18.12
C LEU A 97 -6.69 -35.54 -17.58
N SER A 98 -7.93 -35.33 -18.04
CA SER A 98 -9.13 -36.04 -17.59
C SER A 98 -9.67 -37.09 -18.58
N CYS A 99 -8.98 -37.29 -19.72
CA CYS A 99 -9.34 -38.33 -20.71
C CYS A 99 -8.44 -39.58 -20.69
N GLU A 100 -7.51 -39.73 -19.74
CA GLU A 100 -6.78 -40.98 -19.52
C GLU A 100 -7.14 -41.59 -18.17
N THR A 101 -8.28 -42.29 -18.10
CA THR A 101 -8.49 -43.40 -17.15
C THR A 101 -9.46 -44.41 -17.75
#